data_AF-A0A3D2R5C7-F1
#
_entry.id   AF-A0A3D2R5C7-F1
#
_cell.length_a   1.000
_cell.length_b   1.000
_cell.length_c   1.000
_cell.angle_alpha   90.00
_cell.angle_beta   90.00
_cell.angle_gamma   90.00
#
_symmetry.space_group_name_H-M   'P 1'
#
loop_
_entity.id
_entity.type
_entity.pdbx_description
1 polymer ?
#
loop_
_entity_poly.entity_id
_entity_poly.type
_entity_poly.pdbx_seq_one_letter_code
_entity_poly.pdbx_strand_id
1 'polypeptide(L)'
;MAIVVLMVLIFVVSGVLAGNVKKTLMSVGAFLSVVLISYAMASGSTEGLPLVDNKVVSEGTSRLVGTGLIAFYILAVAAIVSMVFSGVKKVTTK
;
A
#
# COMPACT_ATOMS: atom_id res chain seq x y z
N MET A 1 -3.83 -16.71 23.75
CA MET A 1 -3.92 -15.75 22.62
C MET A 1 -2.99 -14.55 22.80
N ALA A 2 -3.06 -13.77 23.89
CA ALA A 2 -2.19 -12.60 24.10
C ALA A 2 -0.67 -12.91 24.07
N ILE A 3 -0.25 -14.01 24.68
CA ILE A 3 1.17 -14.46 24.68
C ILE A 3 1.68 -14.76 23.27
N VAL A 4 0.84 -15.37 22.42
CA VAL A 4 1.21 -15.70 21.05
C VAL A 4 1.40 -14.44 20.22
N VAL A 5 0.49 -13.47 20.36
CA VAL A 5 0.60 -12.17 19.69
C VAL A 5 1.88 -11.45 20.11
N LEU A 6 2.19 -11.43 21.41
CA LEU A 6 3.43 -10.85 21.92
C LEU A 6 4.68 -11.52 21.33
N MET A 7 4.71 -12.85 21.28
CA MET A 7 5.85 -13.58 20.74
C MET A 7 6.02 -13.33 19.23
N VAL A 8 4.92 -13.26 18.48
CA VAL A 8 4.95 -12.91 17.05
C VAL A 8 5.50 -11.51 16.85
N LEU A 9 5.05 -10.52 17.64
CA LEU A 9 5.56 -9.14 17.54
C LEU A 9 7.07 -9.09 17.78
N ILE A 10 7.56 -9.76 18.83
CA ILE A 10 9.00 -9.82 19.14
C ILE A 10 9.76 -10.51 18.01
N PHE A 11 9.23 -11.60 17.45
CA PHE A 11 9.87 -12.35 16.38
C PHE A 11 9.92 -11.58 15.06
N VAL A 12 8.86 -10.85 14.73
CA VAL A 12 8.79 -9.97 13.55
C VAL A 12 9.79 -8.83 13.68
N VAL A 13 9.82 -8.14 14.82
CA VAL A 13 10.76 -7.03 15.05
C VAL A 13 12.20 -7.54 15.03
N SER A 14 12.49 -8.62 15.77
CA SER A 14 13.83 -9.23 15.79
C SER A 14 14.25 -9.73 14.42
N GLY A 15 13.33 -10.34 13.67
CA GLY A 15 13.58 -10.84 12.31
C GLY A 15 13.86 -9.72 11.31
N VAL A 16 13.14 -8.59 11.41
CA VAL A 16 13.39 -7.40 10.59
C VAL A 16 14.75 -6.78 10.92
N LEU A 17 15.11 -6.69 12.20
CA LEU A 17 16.36 -6.11 12.69
C LEU A 17 17.60 -6.98 12.38
N ALA A 18 17.48 -8.29 12.48
CA ALA A 18 18.56 -9.23 12.14
C ALA A 18 18.77 -9.33 10.62
N GLY A 19 17.76 -8.97 9.83
CA GLY A 19 17.82 -8.94 8.37
C GLY A 19 18.50 -7.68 7.81
N ASN A 20 18.31 -7.45 6.51
CA ASN A 20 18.82 -6.25 5.85
C ASN A 20 17.89 -5.06 6.11
N VAL A 21 18.00 -4.46 7.30
CA VAL A 21 17.18 -3.33 7.76
C VAL A 21 17.12 -2.21 6.73
N LYS A 22 18.22 -1.90 6.05
CA LYS A 22 18.27 -0.86 5.02
C LYS A 22 17.31 -1.16 3.86
N LYS A 23 17.30 -2.40 3.34
CA LYS A 23 16.38 -2.81 2.28
C LYS A 23 14.93 -2.83 2.76
N THR A 24 14.69 -3.33 3.98
CA THR A 24 13.34 -3.35 4.56
C THR A 24 12.81 -1.93 4.76
N LEU A 25 13.62 -1.03 5.29
CA LEU A 25 13.23 0.37 5.49
C LEU A 25 12.99 1.08 4.16
N MET A 26 13.78 0.76 3.13
CA MET A 26 13.58 1.29 1.78
C MET A 26 12.27 0.80 1.16
N SER A 27 11.94 -0.50 1.28
CA SER A 27 10.69 -1.02 0.74
C SER A 27 9.47 -0.49 1.49
N VAL A 28 9.52 -0.45 2.83
CA VAL A 28 8.47 0.14 3.67
C VAL A 28 8.33 1.64 3.38
N GLY A 29 9.43 2.38 3.29
CA GLY A 29 9.41 3.81 2.97
C GLY A 29 8.84 4.11 1.59
N ALA A 30 9.19 3.30 0.58
CA ALA A 30 8.61 3.42 -0.76
C ALA A 30 7.10 3.18 -0.76
N PHE A 31 6.65 2.12 -0.07
CA PHE A 31 5.22 1.84 0.09
C PHE A 31 4.50 2.99 0.82
N LEU A 32 5.06 3.47 1.93
CA LEU A 32 4.49 4.57 2.70
C LEU A 32 4.40 5.87 1.87
N SER A 33 5.41 6.13 1.03
CA SER A 33 5.41 7.28 0.13
C SER A 33 4.23 7.23 -0.85
N VAL A 34 3.94 6.06 -1.42
CA VAL A 34 2.77 5.88 -2.31
C VAL A 34 1.47 6.11 -1.54
N VAL A 35 1.34 5.60 -0.32
CA VAL A 35 0.15 5.81 0.51
C VAL A 35 -0.04 7.30 0.84
N LEU A 36 1.03 8.02 1.19
CA LEU A 36 0.98 9.46 1.47
C LEU A 36 0.57 10.27 0.24
N ILE A 37 1.14 9.98 -0.93
CA ILE A 37 0.75 10.60 -2.21
C ILE A 37 -0.73 10.30 -2.48
N SER A 38 -1.15 9.05 -2.29
CA SER A 38 -2.54 8.63 -2.53
C SER A 38 -3.52 9.32 -1.58
N TYR A 39 -3.13 9.53 -0.31
CA TYR A 39 -3.96 10.23 0.68
C TYR A 39 -4.04 11.74 0.42
N ALA A 40 -2.97 12.33 -0.11
CA ALA A 40 -2.94 13.72 -0.57
C ALA A 40 -3.81 13.92 -1.82
N MET A 41 -3.81 12.96 -2.74
CA MET A 41 -4.64 12.97 -3.95
C MET A 41 -6.11 12.61 -3.66
N ALA A 42 -6.37 11.79 -2.66
CA ALA A 42 -7.71 11.42 -2.26
C ALA A 42 -8.43 12.63 -1.65
N SER A 43 -9.42 13.17 -2.38
CA SER A 43 -10.39 14.11 -1.85
C SER A 43 -11.47 13.33 -1.09
N GLY A 44 -11.90 13.82 0.06
CA GLY A 44 -13.03 13.28 0.82
C GLY A 44 -14.37 13.69 0.21
N SER A 45 -14.49 13.65 -1.11
CA SER A 45 -15.70 14.09 -1.80
C SER A 45 -16.83 13.09 -1.57
N THR A 46 -17.94 13.60 -1.03
CA THR A 46 -19.26 12.94 -0.93
C THR A 46 -20.07 13.07 -2.22
N GLU A 47 -19.60 13.92 -3.14
CA GLU A 47 -20.19 14.22 -4.45
C GLU A 47 -20.16 12.97 -5.35
N GLY A 48 -21.29 12.24 -5.41
CA GLY A 48 -21.48 11.10 -6.32
C GLY A 48 -21.30 9.71 -5.72
N LEU A 49 -21.11 9.57 -4.41
CA LEU A 49 -21.07 8.25 -3.76
C LEU A 49 -22.47 7.65 -3.69
N PRO A 50 -22.65 6.36 -4.07
CA PRO A 50 -23.91 5.66 -3.84
C PRO A 50 -24.21 5.67 -2.34
N LEU A 51 -25.45 6.02 -1.98
CA LEU A 51 -25.91 5.97 -0.60
C LEU A 51 -25.75 4.54 -0.10
N VAL A 52 -24.85 4.35 0.86
CA VAL A 52 -24.83 3.11 1.63
C VAL A 52 -25.93 3.26 2.66
N ASP A 53 -27.01 2.50 2.49
CA ASP A 53 -28.09 2.41 3.49
C ASP A 53 -28.85 3.73 3.74
N ASN A 54 -29.12 4.50 2.66
CA ASN A 54 -29.75 5.83 2.69
C ASN A 54 -29.03 6.89 3.54
N LYS A 55 -27.77 6.66 3.91
CA LYS A 55 -26.94 7.62 4.65
C LYS A 55 -25.80 8.10 3.78
N VAL A 56 -25.53 9.41 3.86
CA VAL A 56 -24.33 10.01 3.27
C VAL A 56 -23.10 9.30 3.84
N VAL A 57 -22.26 8.75 2.98
CA VAL A 57 -20.99 8.15 3.40
C VAL A 57 -20.16 9.26 4.05
N SER A 58 -19.69 9.04 5.28
CA SER A 58 -18.83 10.01 5.98
C SER A 58 -17.61 10.36 5.13
N GLU A 59 -17.30 11.65 5.00
CA GLU A 59 -16.18 12.17 4.21
C GLU A 59 -14.85 11.48 4.55
N GLY A 60 -14.64 11.14 5.83
CA GLY A 60 -13.44 10.42 6.28
C GLY A 60 -13.35 8.99 5.75
N THR A 61 -14.46 8.25 5.73
CA THR A 61 -14.51 6.90 5.19
C THR A 61 -14.32 6.92 3.67
N SER A 62 -14.97 7.84 2.97
CA SER A 62 -14.78 8.05 1.53
C SER A 62 -13.31 8.30 1.20
N ARG A 63 -12.65 9.21 1.94
CA ARG A 63 -11.25 9.56 1.71
C ARG A 63 -10.31 8.37 1.93
N LEU A 64 -10.54 7.55 2.94
CA LEU A 64 -9.72 6.34 3.19
C LEU A 64 -9.89 5.30 2.09
N VAL A 65 -11.13 5.09 1.62
CA VAL A 65 -11.40 4.17 0.50
C VAL A 65 -10.77 4.70 -0.79
N GLY A 66 -10.93 5.98 -1.09
CA GLY A 66 -10.29 6.65 -2.22
C GLY A 66 -8.77 6.57 -2.16
N THR A 67 -8.19 6.76 -0.99
CA THR A 67 -6.74 6.58 -0.75
C THR A 67 -6.30 5.17 -1.09
N GLY A 68 -7.04 4.14 -0.63
CA GLY A 68 -6.74 2.75 -0.91
C GLY A 68 -6.81 2.41 -2.40
N LEU A 69 -7.84 2.91 -3.10
CA LEU A 69 -8.00 2.74 -4.54
C LEU A 69 -6.87 3.42 -5.33
N ILE A 70 -6.56 4.68 -5.02
CA ILE A 70 -5.48 5.41 -5.71
C ILE A 70 -4.13 4.71 -5.47
N ALA A 71 -3.84 4.31 -4.23
CA ALA A 71 -2.61 3.58 -3.92
C ALA A 71 -2.53 2.25 -4.68
N PHE A 72 -3.64 1.52 -4.76
CA PHE A 72 -3.71 0.27 -5.51
C PHE A 72 -3.40 0.49 -7.00
N TYR A 73 -4.00 1.49 -7.64
CA TYR A 73 -3.76 1.77 -9.05
C TYR A 73 -2.32 2.19 -9.33
N ILE A 74 -1.72 3.04 -8.48
CA ILE A 74 -0.30 3.42 -8.61
C ILE A 74 0.60 2.20 -8.53
N LEU A 75 0.40 1.34 -7.52
CA LEU A 75 1.20 0.12 -7.34
C LEU A 75 0.95 -0.90 -8.45
N ALA A 76 -0.28 -1.02 -8.95
CA ALA A 76 -0.62 -1.91 -10.04
C ALA A 76 0.12 -1.52 -11.33
N VAL A 77 0.11 -0.24 -11.70
CA VAL A 77 0.86 0.26 -12.85
C VAL A 77 2.36 0.04 -12.67
N ALA A 78 2.91 0.37 -11.50
CA ALA A 78 4.32 0.14 -11.19
C ALA A 78 4.71 -1.34 -11.29
N ALA A 79 3.84 -2.25 -10.85
CA ALA A 79 4.05 -3.69 -10.94
C ALA A 79 4.04 -4.17 -12.40
N ILE A 80 3.06 -3.75 -13.19
CA ILE A 80 2.96 -4.11 -14.62
C ILE A 80 4.21 -3.64 -15.37
N VAL A 81 4.61 -2.38 -15.21
CA VAL A 81 5.82 -1.83 -15.84
C VAL A 81 7.07 -2.61 -15.42
N SER A 82 7.21 -2.91 -14.13
CA SER A 82 8.34 -3.68 -13.61
C SER A 82 8.39 -5.10 -14.18
N MET A 83 7.24 -5.77 -14.31
CA MET A 83 7.14 -7.10 -14.90
C MET A 83 7.47 -7.10 -16.39
N VAL A 84 6.96 -6.12 -17.15
CA VAL A 84 7.25 -5.98 -18.59
C VAL A 84 8.74 -5.71 -18.79
N PHE A 85 9.32 -4.77 -18.05
CA PHE A 85 10.76 -4.46 -18.14
C PHE A 85 11.62 -5.68 -17.79
N SER A 86 11.30 -6.38 -16.70
CA SER A 86 11.99 -7.61 -16.29
C SER A 86 11.86 -8.71 -17.36
N GLY A 87 10.67 -8.87 -17.92
CA GLY A 87 10.37 -9.80 -19.00
C GLY A 87 11.20 -9.52 -20.25
N VAL A 88 11.12 -8.30 -20.79
CA VAL A 88 11.87 -7.89 -22.01
C VAL A 88 13.37 -8.06 -21.79
N LYS A 89 13.91 -7.58 -20.66
CA LYS A 89 15.34 -7.70 -20.36
C LYS A 89 15.79 -9.17 -20.33
N LYS A 90 14.98 -10.07 -19.77
CA LYS A 90 15.28 -11.51 -19.71
C LYS A 90 15.34 -12.16 -21.09
N VAL A 91 14.54 -11.69 -22.06
CA VAL A 91 14.56 -12.23 -23.43
C VAL A 91 15.70 -11.64 -24.26
N THR A 92 16.02 -10.36 -24.08
CA THR A 92 17.08 -9.68 -24.84
C THR A 92 18.49 -9.96 -24.31
N THR A 93 18.68 -10.24 -23.01
CA THR A 93 19.99 -10.61 -22.43
C THR A 93 20.28 -12.11 -22.57
N LYS A 94 19.95 -12.70 -23.72
CA LYS A 94 20.51 -13.99 -24.14
C LYS A 94 21.74 -13.78 -25.00
#